data_AF-A0A9X2Y0P4-F1
#
_entry.id   AF-A0A9X2Y0P4-F1
#
_cell.length_a   1.000
_cell.length_b   1.000
_cell.length_c   1.000
_cell.angle_alpha   90.00
_cell.angle_beta   90.00
_cell.angle_gamma   90.00
#
_symmetry.space_group_name_H-M   'P 1'
#
loop_
_entity.id
_entity.type
_entity.pdbx_description
1 polymer ?
#
loop_
_entity_poly.entity_id
_entity_poly.type
_entity_poly.pdbx_seq_one_letter_code
_entity_poly.pdbx_strand_id
1 'polypeptide(L)'
;MVDGLTEEISEERHPKSARVATWTLLSDGVFSSKTTAQRRAVDLLCDDLGTRLLRLKNQSSEPLPALPGDRGSLMLWERLLAAAAQAPSTAISRERVWLASRLDVDAAALTQWWLDQARPKLGSPDETAWLRLGASLTLGRVLGPDDVQKLALNDVTSIRAAIETAISPPSNSAIEQSMVRAVLSGHGSDLAVEHTGLVPDLVNALAPREFIHLAVPEDRMVFESKTAHCQELMQASSRREAFRRLKAIDPSFDKVQTAMNKARRSPNTVAPWSDAAEALRDVYGPSWLSADIAIIGAAINPSTRRDLGPMNPSRSAFGPNIDYGRLVNDVRVNRGQTQWWLDQRENLTLPDRSVWAYALVAGATPAVVEACLPMLADDIEALEPDRAAVLLNSSSRLGLARVSRRLPKELITTALELSLPLALLIAHHVDMDHATSDLATTVTPEVALELAQYGPAAWPALYVAGQGLYQQRSADWLAALKAHGPDAAGGVALGPLPQDISAEILQCPASFPLQWVEVAETSRSQSHVEPPLLTLAGTWFAD
;
A
#
# COMPACT_ATOMS: atom_id res chain seq x y z
N MET A 1 22.29 17.09 32.02
CA MET A 1 21.52 15.92 31.54
C MET A 1 20.82 16.22 30.22
N VAL A 2 19.87 17.18 30.14
CA VAL A 2 19.29 17.57 28.84
C VAL A 2 20.35 18.05 27.83
N ASP A 3 21.37 18.77 28.29
CA ASP A 3 22.46 19.22 27.41
C ASP A 3 23.26 18.04 26.82
N GLY A 4 23.48 16.97 27.60
CA GLY A 4 24.14 15.75 27.11
C GLY A 4 23.29 14.97 26.10
N LEU A 5 21.97 14.91 26.31
CA LEU A 5 21.04 14.36 25.31
C LEU A 5 21.01 15.21 24.03
N THR A 6 21.11 16.53 24.18
CA THR A 6 21.16 17.46 23.05
C THR A 6 22.42 17.20 22.23
N GLU A 7 23.56 17.06 22.89
CA GLU A 7 24.85 16.73 22.27
C GLU A 7 24.78 15.37 21.54
N GLU A 8 24.33 14.31 22.22
CA GLU A 8 24.23 12.95 21.64
C GLU A 8 23.32 12.90 20.40
N ILE A 9 22.20 13.62 20.43
CA ILE A 9 21.28 13.73 19.28
C ILE A 9 21.90 14.57 18.17
N SER A 10 22.57 15.67 18.49
CA SER A 10 23.19 16.56 17.50
C SER A 10 24.38 15.93 16.77
N GLU A 11 25.10 15.02 17.43
CA GLU A 11 26.23 14.30 16.86
C GLU A 11 25.80 13.03 16.10
N GLU A 12 24.51 12.68 16.20
CA GLU A 12 23.91 11.51 15.55
C GLU A 12 24.71 10.22 15.82
N ARG A 13 25.21 10.05 17.06
CA ARG A 13 26.02 8.89 17.46
C ARG A 13 25.18 7.62 17.50
N HIS A 14 24.09 7.68 18.27
CA HIS A 14 23.12 6.60 18.42
C HIS A 14 21.68 7.16 18.29
N PRO A 15 21.23 7.52 17.08
CA PRO A 15 20.02 8.31 16.88
C PRO A 15 18.76 7.71 17.50
N LYS A 16 18.60 6.37 17.45
CA LYS A 16 17.47 5.66 18.07
C LYS A 16 17.61 5.60 19.58
N SER A 17 18.76 5.18 20.09
CA SER A 17 19.01 5.02 21.53
C SER A 17 18.85 6.35 22.28
N ALA A 18 19.39 7.45 21.76
CA ALA A 18 19.29 8.77 22.38
C ALA A 18 17.83 9.25 22.52
N ARG A 19 16.99 8.97 21.51
CA ARG A 19 15.56 9.32 21.52
C ARG A 19 14.75 8.43 22.44
N VAL A 20 15.04 7.13 22.47
CA VAL A 20 14.44 6.20 23.43
C VAL A 20 14.82 6.59 24.86
N ALA A 21 16.08 6.93 25.11
CA ALA A 21 16.54 7.42 26.41
C ALA A 21 15.83 8.72 26.81
N THR A 22 15.71 9.67 25.88
CA THR A 22 14.97 10.92 26.11
C THR A 22 13.50 10.65 26.48
N TRP A 23 12.84 9.73 25.76
CA TRP A 23 11.48 9.30 26.08
C TRP A 23 11.38 8.69 27.48
N THR A 24 12.28 7.76 27.83
CA THR A 24 12.29 7.09 29.13
C THR A 24 12.54 8.07 30.29
N LEU A 25 13.47 9.02 30.13
CA LEU A 25 13.74 10.04 31.15
C LEU A 25 12.54 10.97 31.37
N LEU A 26 11.80 11.28 30.29
CA LEU A 26 10.53 11.98 30.40
C LEU A 26 9.50 11.11 31.14
N SER A 27 9.30 9.85 30.75
CA SER A 27 8.33 8.95 31.41
C SER A 27 8.62 8.76 32.89
N ASP A 28 9.89 8.70 33.29
CA ASP A 28 10.32 8.54 34.68
C ASP A 28 10.19 9.84 35.50
N GLY A 29 9.90 10.96 34.85
CA GLY A 29 9.69 12.25 35.51
C GLY A 29 10.98 12.96 35.90
N VAL A 30 12.12 12.62 35.28
CA VAL A 30 13.43 13.21 35.59
C VAL A 30 13.43 14.74 35.42
N PHE A 31 12.64 15.24 34.47
CA PHE A 31 12.51 16.68 34.20
C PHE A 31 11.29 17.35 34.84
N SER A 32 10.47 16.62 35.61
CA SER A 32 9.18 17.10 36.16
C SER A 32 9.30 18.37 37.02
N SER A 33 10.41 18.54 37.73
CA SER A 33 10.67 19.71 38.57
C SER A 33 11.14 20.96 37.80
N LYS A 34 11.45 20.84 36.50
CA LYS A 34 12.02 21.91 35.67
C LYS A 34 11.36 21.97 34.29
N THR A 35 10.31 22.77 34.18
CA THR A 35 9.52 22.95 32.94
C THR A 35 10.38 23.30 31.72
N THR A 36 11.42 24.13 31.87
CA THR A 36 12.33 24.46 30.75
C THR A 36 13.13 23.26 30.27
N ALA A 37 13.59 22.41 31.19
CA ALA A 37 14.34 21.19 30.84
C ALA A 37 13.41 20.15 30.19
N GLN A 38 12.20 19.99 30.74
CA GLN A 38 11.17 19.11 30.16
C GLN A 38 10.80 19.55 28.75
N ARG A 39 10.56 20.86 28.53
CA ARG A 39 10.29 21.41 27.21
C ARG A 39 11.39 21.04 26.23
N ARG A 40 12.65 21.39 26.56
CA ARG A 40 13.81 21.08 25.72
C ARG A 40 13.93 19.58 25.40
N ALA A 41 13.69 18.70 26.38
CA ALA A 41 13.69 17.25 26.14
C ALA A 41 12.57 16.82 25.17
N VAL A 42 11.39 17.45 25.22
CA VAL A 42 10.33 17.24 24.24
C VAL A 42 10.72 17.75 22.86
N ASP A 43 11.43 18.89 22.74
CA ASP A 43 11.88 19.43 21.43
C ASP A 43 12.73 18.39 20.68
N LEU A 44 13.57 17.65 21.40
CA LEU A 44 14.45 16.62 20.85
C LEU A 44 13.72 15.43 20.21
N LEU A 45 12.42 15.26 20.48
CA LEU A 45 11.60 14.16 19.95
C LEU A 45 10.70 14.59 18.79
N CYS A 46 10.63 15.88 18.48
CA CYS A 46 9.64 16.45 17.55
C CYS A 46 10.10 16.45 16.08
N ASP A 47 11.34 16.05 15.79
CA ASP A 47 11.86 16.01 14.42
C ASP A 47 11.33 14.80 13.63
N ASP A 48 11.56 14.82 12.30
CA ASP A 48 11.08 13.77 11.41
C ASP A 48 11.73 12.42 11.74
N LEU A 49 13.03 12.43 12.07
CA LEU A 49 13.75 11.21 12.46
C LEU A 49 13.17 10.62 13.74
N GLY A 50 12.89 11.45 14.74
CA GLY A 50 12.30 11.00 15.99
C GLY A 50 10.90 10.46 15.82
N THR A 51 10.05 11.13 15.06
CA THR A 51 8.72 10.62 14.73
C THR A 51 8.78 9.20 14.13
N ARG A 52 9.71 8.99 13.18
CA ARG A 52 9.89 7.72 12.46
C ARG A 52 10.45 6.61 13.36
N LEU A 53 11.53 6.90 14.09
CA LEU A 53 12.20 5.92 14.95
C LEU A 53 11.35 5.56 16.18
N LEU A 54 10.64 6.52 16.78
CA LEU A 54 9.72 6.26 17.89
C LEU A 54 8.52 5.44 17.43
N ARG A 55 7.97 5.70 16.24
CA ARG A 55 6.93 4.86 15.64
C ARG A 55 7.42 3.42 15.48
N LEU A 56 8.60 3.23 14.90
CA LEU A 56 9.22 1.91 14.72
C LEU A 56 9.40 1.19 16.06
N LYS A 57 9.95 1.86 17.08
CA LYS A 57 10.14 1.28 18.42
C LYS A 57 8.80 0.92 19.08
N ASN A 58 7.78 1.77 18.93
CA ASN A 58 6.46 1.51 19.51
C ASN A 58 5.70 0.36 18.84
N GLN A 59 6.11 -0.05 17.63
CA GLN A 59 5.59 -1.22 16.92
C GLN A 59 6.42 -2.51 17.17
N SER A 60 7.50 -2.45 17.96
CA SER A 60 8.33 -3.61 18.25
C SER A 60 7.77 -4.48 19.39
N SER A 61 8.43 -5.61 19.66
CA SER A 61 8.09 -6.50 20.78
C SER A 61 8.24 -5.85 22.16
N GLU A 62 8.98 -4.75 22.25
CA GLU A 62 9.24 -3.98 23.47
C GLU A 62 8.87 -2.52 23.20
N PRO A 63 7.58 -2.16 23.29
CA PRO A 63 7.11 -0.81 23.01
C PRO A 63 7.64 0.20 24.03
N LEU A 64 7.50 1.49 23.69
CA LEU A 64 7.89 2.58 24.58
C LEU A 64 7.02 2.57 25.85
N PRO A 65 7.56 2.95 27.03
CA PRO A 65 6.74 3.12 28.22
C PRO A 65 5.70 4.24 28.01
N ALA A 66 4.56 4.15 28.69
CA ALA A 66 3.56 5.22 28.66
C ALA A 66 4.19 6.54 29.14
N LEU A 67 3.91 7.63 28.42
CA LEU A 67 4.38 8.97 28.77
C LEU A 67 3.23 9.75 29.44
N PRO A 68 3.30 10.04 30.76
CA PRO A 68 2.20 10.73 31.45
C PRO A 68 1.98 12.17 30.97
N GLY A 69 0.72 12.62 31.07
CA GLY A 69 0.27 13.98 30.71
C GLY A 69 1.19 15.11 31.20
N ASP A 70 1.48 15.12 32.51
CA ASP A 70 2.30 16.11 33.21
C ASP A 70 3.82 15.94 32.99
N ARG A 71 4.22 14.85 32.34
CA ARG A 71 5.63 14.49 32.07
C ARG A 71 6.09 14.80 30.65
N GLY A 72 5.36 15.66 29.95
CA GLY A 72 5.72 16.16 28.61
C GLY A 72 4.87 15.56 27.49
N SER A 73 3.97 14.62 27.79
CA SER A 73 3.00 14.07 26.83
C SER A 73 2.15 15.17 26.19
N LEU A 74 1.56 16.08 26.99
CA LEU A 74 0.76 17.18 26.46
C LEU A 74 1.59 18.11 25.55
N MET A 75 2.82 18.44 25.95
CA MET A 75 3.72 19.28 25.15
C MET A 75 4.10 18.61 23.82
N LEU A 76 4.38 17.31 23.85
CA LEU A 76 4.72 16.55 22.64
C LEU A 76 3.51 16.45 21.71
N TRP A 77 2.33 16.19 22.27
CA TRP A 77 1.06 16.15 21.55
C TRP A 77 0.79 17.47 20.83
N GLU A 78 0.87 18.60 21.53
CA GLU A 78 0.63 19.94 20.95
C GLU A 78 1.59 20.23 19.79
N ARG A 79 2.88 19.87 19.94
CA ARG A 79 3.88 20.12 18.90
C ARG A 79 3.73 19.23 17.67
N LEU A 80 3.47 17.94 17.86
CA LEU A 80 3.24 17.01 16.76
C LEU A 80 2.04 17.45 15.92
N LEU A 81 0.95 17.84 16.58
CA LEU A 81 -0.27 18.29 15.89
C LEU A 81 -0.11 19.67 15.26
N ALA A 82 0.58 20.61 15.90
CA ALA A 82 0.92 21.89 15.29
C ALA A 82 1.76 21.72 14.02
N ALA A 83 2.79 20.86 14.06
CA ALA A 83 3.62 20.55 12.91
C ALA A 83 2.85 19.83 11.79
N ALA A 84 1.91 18.94 12.14
CA ALA A 84 1.04 18.27 11.17
C ALA A 84 0.07 19.26 10.49
N ALA A 85 -0.49 20.20 11.25
CA ALA A 85 -1.41 21.21 10.72
C ALA A 85 -0.73 22.22 9.80
N GLN A 86 0.57 22.51 10.00
CA GLN A 86 1.34 23.42 9.14
C GLN A 86 1.61 22.82 7.75
N ALA A 87 1.71 21.50 7.64
CA ALA A 87 2.06 20.82 6.39
C ALA A 87 1.27 19.50 6.19
N PRO A 88 -0.08 19.56 6.12
CA PRO A 88 -0.94 18.38 6.22
C PRO A 88 -0.78 17.40 5.06
N SER A 89 -0.27 17.85 3.91
CA SER A 89 -0.01 17.02 2.73
C SER A 89 1.28 16.19 2.83
N THR A 90 2.16 16.48 3.79
CA THR A 90 3.42 15.75 3.95
C THR A 90 3.18 14.38 4.57
N ALA A 91 3.87 13.35 4.08
CA ALA A 91 3.69 11.98 4.55
C ALA A 91 3.98 11.83 6.06
N ILE A 92 4.99 12.55 6.57
CA ILE A 92 5.37 12.54 7.98
C ILE A 92 4.25 13.06 8.90
N SER A 93 3.37 13.94 8.40
CA SER A 93 2.28 14.49 9.21
C SER A 93 1.27 13.44 9.64
N ARG A 94 1.04 12.38 8.83
CA ARG A 94 0.26 11.22 9.27
C ARG A 94 0.93 10.45 10.39
N GLU A 95 2.25 10.33 10.34
CA GLU A 95 3.02 9.65 11.39
C GLU A 95 3.02 10.46 12.70
N ARG A 96 3.05 11.80 12.61
CA ARG A 96 2.91 12.71 13.75
C ARG A 96 1.54 12.57 14.42
N VAL A 97 0.46 12.57 13.64
CA VAL A 97 -0.90 12.34 14.15
C VAL A 97 -1.03 10.94 14.76
N TRP A 98 -0.46 9.92 14.11
CA TRP A 98 -0.42 8.57 14.65
C TRP A 98 0.32 8.51 15.99
N LEU A 99 1.51 9.13 16.11
CA LEU A 99 2.28 9.14 17.36
C LEU A 99 1.53 9.92 18.45
N ALA A 100 0.93 11.06 18.11
CA ALA A 100 0.11 11.84 19.04
C ALA A 100 -1.07 11.04 19.59
N SER A 101 -1.68 10.15 18.79
CA SER A 101 -2.77 9.27 19.24
C SER A 101 -2.35 8.18 20.24
N ARG A 102 -1.04 7.95 20.42
CA ARG A 102 -0.49 6.97 21.36
C ARG A 102 0.01 7.59 22.66
N LEU A 103 -0.08 8.91 22.77
CA LEU A 103 0.24 9.64 23.99
C LEU A 103 -0.92 9.55 24.99
N ASP A 104 -0.59 9.70 26.28
CA ASP A 104 -1.58 9.77 27.36
C ASP A 104 -2.27 11.13 27.37
N VAL A 105 -3.11 11.35 26.35
CA VAL A 105 -3.95 12.54 26.14
C VAL A 105 -5.36 12.07 25.77
N ASP A 106 -6.37 12.84 26.19
CA ASP A 106 -7.78 12.53 25.91
C ASP A 106 -8.04 12.36 24.40
N ALA A 107 -8.56 11.19 24.01
CA ALA A 107 -8.91 10.90 22.62
C ALA A 107 -9.97 11.85 22.06
N ALA A 108 -10.84 12.42 22.92
CA ALA A 108 -11.79 13.45 22.53
C ALA A 108 -11.09 14.75 22.10
N ALA A 109 -9.96 15.10 22.75
CA ALA A 109 -9.18 16.29 22.39
C ALA A 109 -8.57 16.15 20.99
N LEU A 110 -8.05 14.97 20.62
CA LEU A 110 -7.54 14.72 19.27
C LEU A 110 -8.63 14.77 18.21
N THR A 111 -9.79 14.19 18.52
CA THR A 111 -10.96 14.24 17.62
C THR A 111 -11.42 15.68 17.42
N GLN A 112 -11.52 16.46 18.49
CA GLN A 112 -11.91 17.86 18.43
C GLN A 112 -10.91 18.72 17.66
N TRP A 113 -9.61 18.54 17.91
CA TRP A 113 -8.54 19.20 17.14
C TRP A 113 -8.70 18.94 15.64
N TRP A 114 -8.87 17.68 15.23
CA TRP A 114 -9.01 17.35 13.82
C TRP A 114 -10.28 17.97 13.23
N LEU A 115 -11.41 17.93 13.94
CA LEU A 115 -12.66 18.56 13.50
C LEU A 115 -12.51 20.07 13.29
N ASP A 116 -11.88 20.77 14.23
CA ASP A 116 -11.68 22.22 14.18
C ASP A 116 -10.83 22.63 12.98
N GLN A 117 -9.85 21.79 12.61
CA GLN A 117 -8.97 22.04 11.46
C GLN A 117 -9.56 21.57 10.13
N ALA A 118 -10.24 20.43 10.10
CA ALA A 118 -10.74 19.80 8.88
C ALA A 118 -12.02 20.45 8.35
N ARG A 119 -12.96 20.86 9.23
CA ARG A 119 -14.26 21.44 8.81
C ARG A 119 -14.13 22.65 7.88
N PRO A 120 -13.25 23.63 8.14
CA PRO A 120 -13.05 24.77 7.23
C PRO A 120 -12.43 24.38 5.88
N LYS A 121 -11.92 23.14 5.77
CA LYS A 121 -11.17 22.65 4.61
C LYS A 121 -11.98 21.69 3.74
N LEU A 122 -13.15 21.25 4.19
CA LEU A 122 -14.07 20.45 3.38
C LEU A 122 -14.51 21.26 2.15
N GLY A 123 -14.45 20.64 0.98
CA GLY A 123 -14.71 21.27 -0.31
C GLY A 123 -13.56 22.14 -0.84
N SER A 124 -12.47 22.30 -0.09
CA SER A 124 -11.31 23.11 -0.49
C SER A 124 -10.21 22.27 -1.17
N PRO A 125 -9.19 22.89 -1.80
CA PRO A 125 -8.02 22.16 -2.30
C PRO A 125 -7.26 21.36 -1.24
N ASP A 126 -7.37 21.72 0.04
CA ASP A 126 -6.70 21.02 1.14
C ASP A 126 -7.49 19.80 1.66
N GLU A 127 -8.71 19.55 1.16
CA GLU A 127 -9.62 18.51 1.64
C GLU A 127 -8.92 17.14 1.73
N THR A 128 -8.29 16.70 0.65
CA THR A 128 -7.63 15.39 0.56
C THR A 128 -6.53 15.22 1.62
N ALA A 129 -5.76 16.29 1.90
CA ALA A 129 -4.70 16.25 2.89
C ALA A 129 -5.29 16.05 4.31
N TRP A 130 -6.36 16.76 4.64
CA TRP A 130 -7.03 16.64 5.94
C TRP A 130 -7.76 15.32 6.14
N LEU A 131 -8.38 14.78 5.09
CA LEU A 131 -8.93 13.42 5.12
C LEU A 131 -7.81 12.41 5.41
N ARG A 132 -6.71 12.43 4.65
CA ARG A 132 -5.57 11.52 4.86
C ARG A 132 -4.97 11.58 6.27
N LEU A 133 -4.94 12.75 6.91
CA LEU A 133 -4.51 12.87 8.31
C LEU A 133 -5.45 12.15 9.30
N GLY A 134 -6.76 12.15 9.03
CA GLY A 134 -7.76 11.48 9.85
C GLY A 134 -7.92 9.98 9.58
N ALA A 135 -7.33 9.46 8.50
CA ALA A 135 -7.50 8.09 8.02
C ALA A 135 -7.14 7.02 9.06
N SER A 136 -5.93 7.08 9.62
CA SER A 136 -5.41 6.06 10.56
C SER A 136 -6.19 5.95 11.86
N LEU A 137 -7.04 6.94 12.15
CA LEU A 137 -7.85 7.03 13.37
C LEU A 137 -9.35 7.04 13.06
N THR A 138 -9.75 6.85 11.80
CA THR A 138 -11.15 6.83 11.34
C THR A 138 -11.96 8.08 11.74
N LEU A 139 -11.31 9.26 11.75
CA LEU A 139 -11.91 10.49 12.31
C LEU A 139 -13.08 11.03 11.48
N GLY A 140 -13.24 10.62 10.23
CA GLY A 140 -14.39 10.99 9.39
C GLY A 140 -15.73 10.48 9.90
N ARG A 141 -15.74 9.45 10.76
CA ARG A 141 -16.97 8.91 11.38
C ARG A 141 -17.72 9.93 12.23
N VAL A 142 -17.03 10.98 12.70
CA VAL A 142 -17.64 12.03 13.55
C VAL A 142 -18.15 13.22 12.75
N LEU A 143 -17.97 13.23 11.42
CA LEU A 143 -18.57 14.24 10.56
C LEU A 143 -20.08 13.99 10.43
N GLY A 144 -20.86 15.04 10.66
CA GLY A 144 -22.32 15.01 10.50
C GLY A 144 -22.73 15.09 9.03
N PRO A 145 -24.02 14.83 8.71
CA PRO A 145 -24.53 14.88 7.34
C PRO A 145 -24.23 16.20 6.61
N ASP A 146 -24.35 17.33 7.31
CA ASP A 146 -24.07 18.68 6.77
C ASP A 146 -22.60 18.88 6.43
N ASP A 147 -21.68 18.24 7.16
CA ASP A 147 -20.25 18.28 6.88
C ASP A 147 -19.94 17.39 5.68
N VAL A 148 -20.53 16.19 5.63
CA VAL A 148 -20.35 15.26 4.50
C VAL A 148 -20.83 15.87 3.19
N GLN A 149 -21.95 16.62 3.19
CA GLN A 149 -22.45 17.31 1.99
C GLN A 149 -21.52 18.39 1.44
N LYS A 150 -20.57 18.90 2.23
CA LYS A 150 -19.59 19.89 1.79
C LYS A 150 -18.40 19.25 1.07
N LEU A 151 -18.24 17.93 1.16
CA LEU A 151 -17.11 17.25 0.54
C LEU A 151 -17.17 17.39 -0.98
N ALA A 152 -16.04 17.77 -1.59
CA ALA A 152 -15.95 17.88 -3.05
C ALA A 152 -15.69 16.53 -3.69
N LEU A 153 -14.74 15.75 -3.15
CA LEU A 153 -14.33 14.44 -3.65
C LEU A 153 -14.08 14.41 -5.18
N ASN A 154 -13.38 15.43 -5.68
CA ASN A 154 -13.23 15.69 -7.11
C ASN A 154 -12.43 14.62 -7.87
N ASP A 155 -11.60 13.87 -7.17
CA ASP A 155 -10.68 12.90 -7.75
C ASP A 155 -10.65 11.58 -6.96
N VAL A 156 -10.12 10.53 -7.59
CA VAL A 156 -10.02 9.20 -6.98
C VAL A 156 -9.24 9.21 -5.67
N THR A 157 -8.23 10.06 -5.55
CA THR A 157 -7.38 10.14 -4.34
C THR A 157 -8.18 10.68 -3.16
N SER A 158 -8.97 11.72 -3.37
CA SER A 158 -9.88 12.28 -2.36
C SER A 158 -10.96 11.27 -1.95
N ILE A 159 -11.53 10.51 -2.90
CA ILE A 159 -12.51 9.46 -2.63
C ILE A 159 -11.89 8.33 -1.79
N ARG A 160 -10.67 7.88 -2.12
CA ARG A 160 -9.95 6.87 -1.33
C ARG A 160 -9.71 7.36 0.10
N ALA A 161 -9.24 8.60 0.25
CA ALA A 161 -9.01 9.20 1.55
C ALA A 161 -10.31 9.29 2.38
N ALA A 162 -11.45 9.59 1.75
CA ALA A 162 -12.76 9.59 2.41
C ALA A 162 -13.15 8.18 2.91
N ILE A 163 -12.91 7.14 2.11
CA ILE A 163 -13.16 5.75 2.51
C ILE A 163 -12.27 5.35 3.70
N GLU A 164 -10.96 5.61 3.63
CA GLU A 164 -10.02 5.29 4.71
C GLU A 164 -10.35 6.03 6.01
N THR A 165 -10.82 7.27 5.90
CA THR A 165 -11.19 8.13 7.02
C THR A 165 -12.54 7.79 7.64
N ALA A 166 -13.24 6.76 7.14
CA ALA A 166 -14.53 6.31 7.65
C ALA A 166 -15.67 7.33 7.48
N ILE A 167 -15.66 8.08 6.39
CA ILE A 167 -16.80 8.92 6.01
C ILE A 167 -18.03 8.03 5.81
N SER A 168 -19.13 8.37 6.49
CA SER A 168 -20.41 7.68 6.39
C SER A 168 -21.39 8.53 5.56
N PRO A 169 -21.44 8.33 4.23
CA PRO A 169 -22.35 9.10 3.40
C PRO A 169 -23.82 8.74 3.68
N PRO A 170 -24.75 9.71 3.54
CA PRO A 170 -26.18 9.39 3.57
C PRO A 170 -26.52 8.39 2.47
N SER A 171 -27.40 7.43 2.78
CA SER A 171 -27.82 6.40 1.82
C SER A 171 -28.43 7.01 0.56
N ASN A 172 -28.07 6.46 -0.59
CA ASN A 172 -28.44 6.90 -1.94
C ASN A 172 -27.95 8.32 -2.31
N SER A 173 -27.04 8.92 -1.54
CA SER A 173 -26.44 10.20 -1.88
C SER A 173 -25.48 10.09 -3.07
N ALA A 174 -25.22 11.21 -3.76
CA ALA A 174 -24.23 11.28 -4.83
C ALA A 174 -22.82 10.89 -4.33
N ILE A 175 -22.48 11.22 -3.08
CA ILE A 175 -21.21 10.83 -2.46
C ILE A 175 -21.11 9.31 -2.29
N GLU A 176 -22.16 8.66 -1.77
CA GLU A 176 -22.19 7.19 -1.65
C GLU A 176 -22.03 6.54 -3.03
N GLN A 177 -22.74 7.03 -4.05
CA GLN A 177 -22.64 6.51 -5.41
C GLN A 177 -21.24 6.68 -6.02
N SER A 178 -20.60 7.83 -5.80
CA SER A 178 -19.22 8.09 -6.24
C SER A 178 -18.22 7.15 -5.55
N MET A 179 -18.38 6.94 -4.24
CA MET A 179 -17.54 6.00 -3.47
C MET A 179 -17.75 4.55 -3.91
N VAL A 180 -19.00 4.11 -4.13
CA VAL A 180 -19.32 2.78 -4.68
C VAL A 180 -18.70 2.61 -6.06
N ARG A 181 -18.85 3.60 -6.95
CA ARG A 181 -18.25 3.56 -8.29
C ARG A 181 -16.73 3.44 -8.22
N ALA A 182 -16.06 4.17 -7.33
CA ALA A 182 -14.62 4.07 -7.16
C ALA A 182 -14.17 2.66 -6.73
N VAL A 183 -14.92 2.01 -5.82
CA VAL A 183 -14.66 0.62 -5.41
C VAL A 183 -14.85 -0.35 -6.59
N LEU A 184 -15.95 -0.22 -7.33
CA LEU A 184 -16.23 -1.06 -8.51
C LEU A 184 -15.21 -0.86 -9.64
N SER A 185 -14.64 0.34 -9.76
CA SER A 185 -13.55 0.67 -10.68
C SER A 185 -12.17 0.21 -10.19
N GLY A 186 -12.07 -0.45 -9.02
CA GLY A 186 -10.83 -1.05 -8.51
C GLY A 186 -9.97 -0.14 -7.65
N HIS A 187 -10.38 1.11 -7.40
CA HIS A 187 -9.59 2.07 -6.60
C HIS A 187 -9.60 1.78 -5.09
N GLY A 188 -10.52 0.92 -4.63
CA GLY A 188 -10.63 0.49 -3.24
C GLY A 188 -9.88 -0.82 -2.90
N SER A 189 -9.26 -1.49 -3.88
CA SER A 189 -8.79 -2.86 -3.72
C SER A 189 -7.65 -3.06 -2.70
N ASP A 190 -6.84 -2.02 -2.46
CA ASP A 190 -5.75 -2.03 -1.47
C ASP A 190 -6.15 -1.35 -0.14
N LEU A 191 -7.41 -1.01 0.06
CA LEU A 191 -7.86 -0.41 1.32
C LEU A 191 -8.10 -1.48 2.38
N ALA A 192 -7.62 -1.20 3.60
CA ALA A 192 -7.97 -1.91 4.83
C ALA A 192 -8.90 -1.00 5.64
N VAL A 193 -10.17 -1.36 5.77
CA VAL A 193 -11.16 -0.55 6.48
C VAL A 193 -11.80 -1.35 7.61
N GLU A 194 -11.79 -0.81 8.82
CA GLU A 194 -12.33 -1.52 10.01
C GLU A 194 -13.79 -1.15 10.32
N HIS A 195 -14.35 -0.19 9.59
CA HIS A 195 -15.69 0.35 9.80
C HIS A 195 -16.75 -0.33 8.92
N THR A 196 -18.02 -0.02 9.19
CA THR A 196 -19.18 -0.68 8.58
C THR A 196 -20.02 0.28 7.76
N GLY A 197 -20.67 -0.22 6.72
CA GLY A 197 -21.52 0.54 5.80
C GLY A 197 -21.44 -0.06 4.40
N LEU A 198 -22.23 0.43 3.45
CA LEU A 198 -22.23 -0.14 2.09
C LEU A 198 -20.82 -0.16 1.47
N VAL A 199 -20.15 0.99 1.42
CA VAL A 199 -18.81 1.10 0.80
C VAL A 199 -17.75 0.27 1.54
N PRO A 200 -17.61 0.37 2.88
CA PRO A 200 -16.65 -0.46 3.63
C PRO A 200 -16.93 -1.95 3.52
N ASP A 201 -18.21 -2.36 3.53
CA ASP A 201 -18.60 -3.76 3.39
C ASP A 201 -18.27 -4.30 2.00
N LEU A 202 -18.44 -3.49 0.93
CA LEU A 202 -17.99 -3.86 -0.42
C LEU A 202 -16.46 -4.04 -0.47
N VAL A 203 -15.70 -3.08 0.04
CA VAL A 203 -14.22 -3.17 0.09
C VAL A 203 -13.80 -4.43 0.84
N ASN A 204 -14.29 -4.64 2.05
CA ASN A 204 -13.85 -5.74 2.89
C ASN A 204 -14.32 -7.11 2.42
N ALA A 205 -15.57 -7.22 1.95
CA ALA A 205 -16.10 -8.51 1.55
C ALA A 205 -15.59 -8.95 0.17
N LEU A 206 -15.29 -8.00 -0.72
CA LEU A 206 -15.03 -8.26 -2.13
C LEU A 206 -13.61 -7.89 -2.60
N ALA A 207 -12.74 -7.41 -1.70
CA ALA A 207 -11.37 -7.07 -2.09
C ALA A 207 -10.67 -8.24 -2.81
N PRO A 208 -9.93 -7.97 -3.91
CA PRO A 208 -9.22 -9.00 -4.68
C PRO A 208 -8.32 -9.90 -3.83
N ARG A 209 -7.70 -9.37 -2.77
CA ARG A 209 -6.86 -10.14 -1.83
C ARG A 209 -7.58 -11.35 -1.21
N GLU A 210 -8.88 -11.24 -0.98
CA GLU A 210 -9.69 -12.34 -0.44
C GLU A 210 -9.88 -13.47 -1.47
N PHE A 211 -9.94 -13.14 -2.76
CA PHE A 211 -10.03 -14.11 -3.85
C PHE A 211 -8.67 -14.70 -4.22
N ILE A 212 -7.60 -13.91 -4.09
CA ILE A 212 -6.21 -14.38 -4.18
C ILE A 212 -5.94 -15.40 -3.06
N HIS A 213 -6.34 -15.12 -1.83
CA HIS A 213 -6.19 -16.04 -0.71
C HIS A 213 -6.86 -17.40 -0.95
N LEU A 214 -7.98 -17.43 -1.69
CA LEU A 214 -8.65 -18.67 -2.10
C LEU A 214 -7.93 -19.42 -3.25
N ALA A 215 -7.09 -18.71 -4.00
CA ALA A 215 -6.36 -19.23 -5.16
C ALA A 215 -5.00 -19.82 -4.78
N VAL A 216 -4.40 -19.35 -3.68
CA VAL A 216 -3.13 -19.87 -3.14
C VAL A 216 -3.37 -21.00 -2.11
N PRO A 217 -2.38 -21.88 -1.87
CA PRO A 217 -2.44 -22.88 -0.80
C PRO A 217 -2.66 -22.26 0.60
N GLU A 218 -3.37 -22.96 1.50
CA GLU A 218 -3.76 -22.43 2.82
C GLU A 218 -2.57 -22.14 3.75
N ASP A 219 -1.44 -22.81 3.56
CA ASP A 219 -0.20 -22.63 4.32
C ASP A 219 0.66 -21.47 3.82
N ARG A 220 0.24 -20.81 2.73
CA ARG A 220 0.99 -19.73 2.09
C ARG A 220 0.40 -18.36 2.42
N MET A 221 1.28 -17.38 2.64
CA MET A 221 0.87 -15.98 2.72
C MET A 221 0.25 -15.52 1.39
N VAL A 222 -0.64 -14.52 1.46
CA VAL A 222 -1.32 -13.96 0.26
C VAL A 222 -0.30 -13.42 -0.74
N PHE A 223 0.72 -12.71 -0.25
CA PHE A 223 1.86 -12.23 -1.03
C PHE A 223 3.14 -12.82 -0.42
N GLU A 224 4.14 -13.08 -1.27
CA GLU A 224 5.40 -13.67 -0.81
C GLU A 224 6.34 -12.69 -0.15
N SER A 225 6.21 -11.41 -0.49
CA SER A 225 7.02 -10.33 0.02
C SER A 225 6.12 -9.22 0.53
N LYS A 226 6.61 -8.52 1.56
CA LYS A 226 5.95 -7.33 2.07
C LYS A 226 6.02 -6.25 1.00
N THR A 227 4.87 -5.68 0.63
CA THR A 227 4.79 -4.52 -0.27
C THR A 227 3.82 -3.49 0.31
N ALA A 228 3.59 -2.39 -0.41
CA ALA A 228 2.57 -1.41 -0.05
C ALA A 228 1.13 -1.89 -0.38
N HIS A 229 0.97 -3.05 -1.01
CA HIS A 229 -0.35 -3.67 -1.19
C HIS A 229 -0.90 -4.21 0.13
N CYS A 230 -2.21 -4.08 0.33
CA CYS A 230 -2.86 -4.58 1.54
C CYS A 230 -2.91 -6.12 1.54
N GLN A 231 -2.15 -6.73 2.45
CA GLN A 231 -2.14 -8.18 2.68
C GLN A 231 -3.07 -8.64 3.81
N GLU A 232 -3.61 -7.71 4.59
CA GLU A 232 -4.44 -8.02 5.75
C GLU A 232 -5.79 -8.59 5.32
N LEU A 233 -6.05 -9.83 5.73
CA LEU A 233 -7.31 -10.51 5.49
C LEU A 233 -8.31 -10.15 6.59
N MET A 234 -9.57 -10.00 6.20
CA MET A 234 -10.61 -9.76 7.19
C MET A 234 -10.87 -11.04 7.99
N GLN A 235 -11.06 -10.89 9.31
CA GLN A 235 -11.52 -12.01 10.13
C GLN A 235 -12.82 -12.60 9.59
N ALA A 236 -12.92 -13.93 9.58
CA ALA A 236 -14.05 -14.63 8.98
C ALA A 236 -15.41 -14.25 9.59
N SER A 237 -15.47 -13.96 10.89
CA SER A 237 -16.67 -13.45 11.58
C SER A 237 -17.08 -12.08 11.06
N SER A 238 -16.16 -11.12 11.05
CA SER A 238 -16.38 -9.76 10.54
C SER A 238 -16.81 -9.77 9.07
N ARG A 239 -16.23 -10.66 8.28
CA ARG A 239 -16.57 -10.83 6.87
C ARG A 239 -17.97 -11.40 6.66
N ARG A 240 -18.41 -12.36 7.49
CA ARG A 240 -19.80 -12.86 7.47
C ARG A 240 -20.78 -11.76 7.83
N GLU A 241 -20.44 -10.89 8.79
CA GLU A 241 -21.27 -9.74 9.16
C GLU A 241 -21.35 -8.70 8.03
N ALA A 242 -20.25 -8.44 7.31
CA ALA A 242 -20.27 -7.60 6.11
C ALA A 242 -21.21 -8.17 5.05
N PHE A 243 -21.10 -9.47 4.72
CA PHE A 243 -22.05 -10.11 3.80
C PHE A 243 -23.49 -10.10 4.30
N ARG A 244 -23.73 -10.24 5.62
CA ARG A 244 -25.08 -10.13 6.18
C ARG A 244 -25.68 -8.75 5.91
N ARG A 245 -24.91 -7.68 6.09
CA ARG A 245 -25.34 -6.30 5.79
C ARG A 245 -25.56 -6.08 4.29
N LEU A 246 -24.63 -6.55 3.44
CA LEU A 246 -24.78 -6.47 1.99
C LEU A 246 -26.04 -7.21 1.50
N LYS A 247 -26.34 -8.40 2.04
CA LYS A 247 -27.55 -9.16 1.70
C LYS A 247 -28.85 -8.48 2.10
N ALA A 248 -28.83 -7.68 3.16
CA ALA A 248 -29.98 -6.87 3.55
C ALA A 248 -30.24 -5.73 2.54
N ILE A 249 -29.23 -5.33 1.77
CA ILE A 249 -29.33 -4.34 0.70
C ILE A 249 -29.74 -5.03 -0.62
N ASP A 250 -29.04 -6.09 -1.02
CA ASP A 250 -29.37 -6.88 -2.22
C ASP A 250 -29.18 -8.40 -1.97
N PRO A 251 -30.24 -9.23 -2.12
CA PRO A 251 -30.13 -10.67 -1.92
C PRO A 251 -29.09 -11.39 -2.81
N SER A 252 -28.69 -10.80 -3.94
CA SER A 252 -27.71 -11.37 -4.88
C SER A 252 -26.32 -11.52 -4.26
N PHE A 253 -26.00 -10.78 -3.19
CA PHE A 253 -24.77 -11.00 -2.43
C PHE A 253 -24.69 -12.37 -1.75
N ASP A 254 -25.82 -13.07 -1.60
CA ASP A 254 -25.82 -14.47 -1.15
C ASP A 254 -25.18 -15.41 -2.18
N LYS A 255 -25.37 -15.13 -3.47
CA LYS A 255 -24.69 -15.87 -4.56
C LYS A 255 -23.19 -15.66 -4.51
N VAL A 256 -22.75 -14.42 -4.30
CA VAL A 256 -21.31 -14.08 -4.16
C VAL A 256 -20.71 -14.85 -2.98
N GLN A 257 -21.30 -14.72 -1.79
CA GLN A 257 -20.81 -15.42 -0.59
C GLN A 257 -20.78 -16.94 -0.79
N THR A 258 -21.82 -17.50 -1.42
CA THR A 258 -21.91 -18.93 -1.72
C THR A 258 -20.82 -19.38 -2.69
N ALA A 259 -20.56 -18.62 -3.75
CA ALA A 259 -19.48 -18.91 -4.70
C ALA A 259 -18.11 -18.97 -3.98
N MET A 260 -17.81 -17.99 -3.13
CA MET A 260 -16.57 -17.98 -2.35
C MET A 260 -16.44 -19.18 -1.41
N ASN A 261 -17.52 -19.55 -0.71
CA ASN A 261 -17.53 -20.72 0.16
C ASN A 261 -17.33 -22.05 -0.61
N LYS A 262 -17.76 -22.12 -1.88
CA LYS A 262 -17.51 -23.28 -2.75
C LYS A 262 -16.03 -23.42 -3.12
N ALA A 263 -15.24 -22.34 -3.14
CA ALA A 263 -13.83 -22.39 -3.56
C ALA A 263 -12.97 -23.39 -2.77
N ARG A 264 -13.27 -23.55 -1.48
CA ARG A 264 -12.59 -24.52 -0.60
C ARG A 264 -13.20 -25.94 -0.69
N ARG A 265 -14.49 -26.05 -1.00
CA ARG A 265 -15.22 -27.32 -1.08
C ARG A 265 -15.05 -28.04 -2.41
N SER A 266 -14.77 -27.29 -3.47
CA SER A 266 -14.61 -27.79 -4.83
C SER A 266 -13.24 -27.36 -5.36
N PRO A 267 -12.15 -27.95 -4.86
CA PRO A 267 -10.80 -27.47 -5.13
C PRO A 267 -10.41 -27.60 -6.61
N ASN A 268 -11.05 -28.50 -7.37
CA ASN A 268 -10.70 -28.76 -8.77
C ASN A 268 -11.26 -27.75 -9.78
N THR A 269 -12.15 -26.84 -9.39
CA THR A 269 -12.83 -25.92 -10.32
C THR A 269 -12.48 -24.45 -10.09
N VAL A 270 -12.53 -23.67 -11.17
CA VAL A 270 -12.42 -22.20 -11.17
C VAL A 270 -13.78 -21.48 -11.17
N ALA A 271 -14.90 -22.22 -11.20
CA ALA A 271 -16.25 -21.66 -11.11
C ALA A 271 -16.48 -20.65 -9.97
N PRO A 272 -15.90 -20.82 -8.76
CA PRO A 272 -16.07 -19.88 -7.65
C PRO A 272 -15.73 -18.42 -7.98
N TRP A 273 -14.74 -18.17 -8.84
CA TRP A 273 -14.35 -16.82 -9.24
C TRP A 273 -15.31 -16.25 -10.28
N SER A 274 -15.63 -17.02 -11.33
CA SER A 274 -16.58 -16.59 -12.35
C SER A 274 -18.00 -16.40 -11.81
N ASP A 275 -18.46 -17.29 -10.93
CA ASP A 275 -19.78 -17.20 -10.29
C ASP A 275 -19.90 -15.95 -9.40
N ALA A 276 -18.84 -15.63 -8.64
CA ALA A 276 -18.78 -14.42 -7.83
C ALA A 276 -18.77 -13.15 -8.69
N ALA A 277 -17.98 -13.14 -9.77
CA ALA A 277 -17.92 -12.03 -10.71
C ALA A 277 -19.24 -11.81 -11.47
N GLU A 278 -19.89 -12.86 -11.95
CA GLU A 278 -21.22 -12.77 -12.58
C GLU A 278 -22.29 -12.32 -11.57
N ALA A 279 -22.26 -12.81 -10.34
CA ALA A 279 -23.20 -12.36 -9.31
C ALA A 279 -23.01 -10.85 -8.98
N LEU A 280 -21.77 -10.34 -9.02
CA LEU A 280 -21.51 -8.90 -8.84
C LEU A 280 -21.95 -8.10 -10.08
N ARG A 281 -21.75 -8.66 -11.28
CA ARG A 281 -22.22 -8.10 -12.56
C ARG A 281 -23.74 -7.96 -12.60
N ASP A 282 -24.47 -8.92 -12.04
CA ASP A 282 -25.94 -8.87 -11.97
C ASP A 282 -26.43 -7.69 -11.11
N VAL A 283 -25.65 -7.28 -10.10
CA VAL A 283 -26.00 -6.16 -9.20
C VAL A 283 -25.60 -4.81 -9.80
N TYR A 284 -24.37 -4.69 -10.32
CA TYR A 284 -23.79 -3.39 -10.69
C TYR A 284 -23.44 -3.24 -12.18
N GLY A 285 -23.69 -4.26 -12.99
CA GLY A 285 -23.19 -4.34 -14.36
C GLY A 285 -21.69 -4.68 -14.43
N PRO A 286 -21.11 -4.74 -15.66
CA PRO A 286 -19.69 -4.97 -15.86
C PRO A 286 -18.84 -3.96 -15.09
N SER A 287 -17.86 -4.44 -14.34
CA SER A 287 -16.98 -3.60 -13.51
C SER A 287 -15.56 -4.13 -13.48
N TRP A 288 -14.60 -3.26 -13.15
CA TRP A 288 -13.21 -3.68 -13.00
C TRP A 288 -13.06 -4.69 -11.87
N LEU A 289 -13.73 -4.48 -10.73
CA LEU A 289 -13.67 -5.40 -9.60
C LEU A 289 -14.12 -6.82 -9.97
N SER A 290 -15.20 -6.94 -10.76
CA SER A 290 -15.66 -8.25 -11.26
C SER A 290 -14.64 -8.86 -12.22
N ALA A 291 -14.03 -8.05 -13.10
CA ALA A 291 -12.97 -8.51 -13.99
C ALA A 291 -11.71 -8.96 -13.23
N ASP A 292 -11.30 -8.25 -12.19
CA ASP A 292 -10.16 -8.59 -11.33
C ASP A 292 -10.38 -9.95 -10.65
N ILE A 293 -11.56 -10.15 -10.05
CA ILE A 293 -11.97 -11.44 -9.47
C ILE A 293 -11.91 -12.56 -10.51
N ALA A 294 -12.48 -12.35 -11.69
CA ALA A 294 -12.49 -13.35 -12.75
C ALA A 294 -11.06 -13.66 -13.25
N ILE A 295 -10.21 -12.65 -13.46
CA ILE A 295 -8.83 -12.83 -13.94
C ILE A 295 -7.96 -13.56 -12.92
N ILE A 296 -8.18 -13.34 -11.61
CA ILE A 296 -7.54 -14.18 -10.57
C ILE A 296 -7.86 -15.66 -10.84
N GLY A 297 -9.13 -16.00 -11.08
CA GLY A 297 -9.55 -17.37 -11.41
C GLY A 297 -8.97 -17.89 -12.73
N ALA A 298 -8.91 -17.04 -13.76
CA ALA A 298 -8.32 -17.38 -15.06
C ALA A 298 -6.82 -17.72 -14.94
N ALA A 299 -6.09 -16.99 -14.10
CA ALA A 299 -4.65 -17.12 -13.90
C ALA A 299 -4.23 -18.35 -13.09
N ILE A 300 -5.14 -18.98 -12.34
CA ILE A 300 -4.84 -20.18 -11.54
C ILE A 300 -4.27 -21.27 -12.43
N ASN A 301 -3.19 -21.94 -11.98
CA ASN A 301 -2.57 -23.01 -12.75
C ASN A 301 -3.59 -24.09 -13.20
N PRO A 302 -3.71 -24.40 -14.50
CA PRO A 302 -4.60 -25.45 -15.00
C PRO A 302 -4.33 -26.84 -14.43
N SER A 303 -3.12 -27.12 -13.92
CA SER A 303 -2.84 -28.39 -13.25
C SER A 303 -3.45 -28.49 -11.86
N THR A 304 -3.67 -27.38 -11.16
CA THR A 304 -4.25 -27.37 -9.80
C THR A 304 -5.77 -27.31 -9.84
N ARG A 305 -6.36 -26.54 -10.76
CA ARG A 305 -7.82 -26.43 -10.95
C ARG A 305 -8.21 -26.72 -12.39
N ARG A 306 -8.64 -27.95 -12.69
CA ARG A 306 -8.88 -28.43 -14.06
C ARG A 306 -10.27 -28.09 -14.62
N ASP A 307 -11.28 -28.06 -13.75
CA ASP A 307 -12.67 -28.03 -14.17
C ASP A 307 -13.11 -26.60 -14.50
N LEU A 308 -13.69 -26.43 -15.69
CA LEU A 308 -14.25 -25.16 -16.15
C LEU A 308 -15.56 -24.82 -15.41
N GLY A 309 -15.84 -23.52 -15.30
CA GLY A 309 -17.09 -23.03 -14.72
C GLY A 309 -18.24 -22.91 -15.73
N PRO A 310 -19.45 -22.55 -15.27
CA PRO A 310 -20.56 -22.17 -16.14
C PRO A 310 -20.21 -21.02 -17.09
N MET A 311 -20.85 -20.97 -18.25
CA MET A 311 -20.66 -19.94 -19.28
C MET A 311 -21.97 -19.59 -19.96
N ASN A 312 -22.14 -18.33 -20.36
CA ASN A 312 -23.21 -17.93 -21.26
C ASN A 312 -22.71 -17.80 -22.71
N PRO A 313 -23.11 -18.71 -23.63
CA PRO A 313 -22.62 -18.69 -25.02
C PRO A 313 -23.13 -17.48 -25.83
N SER A 314 -24.17 -16.78 -25.37
CA SER A 314 -24.71 -15.59 -26.04
C SER A 314 -23.92 -14.30 -25.77
N ARG A 315 -22.95 -14.36 -24.86
CA ARG A 315 -22.09 -13.24 -24.43
C ARG A 315 -20.64 -13.50 -24.85
N SER A 316 -19.76 -12.52 -24.66
CA SER A 316 -18.35 -12.58 -25.06
C SER A 316 -17.41 -12.69 -23.87
N ALA A 317 -16.17 -13.14 -24.09
CA ALA A 317 -15.12 -13.18 -23.06
C ALA A 317 -14.61 -11.79 -22.67
N PHE A 318 -14.65 -10.84 -23.60
CA PHE A 318 -14.26 -9.44 -23.42
C PHE A 318 -15.31 -8.50 -24.03
N GLY A 319 -15.26 -7.21 -23.67
CA GLY A 319 -16.13 -6.18 -24.23
C GLY A 319 -17.36 -5.83 -23.38
N PRO A 320 -18.27 -4.99 -23.90
CA PRO A 320 -19.36 -4.41 -23.12
C PRO A 320 -20.43 -5.44 -22.66
N ASN A 321 -20.54 -6.58 -23.35
CA ASN A 321 -21.45 -7.67 -22.98
C ASN A 321 -20.67 -8.87 -22.42
N ILE A 322 -19.64 -8.60 -21.63
CA ILE A 322 -18.79 -9.61 -21.00
C ILE A 322 -19.60 -10.65 -20.19
N ASP A 323 -19.16 -11.90 -20.30
CA ASP A 323 -19.49 -13.01 -19.42
C ASP A 323 -18.19 -13.45 -18.73
N TYR A 324 -18.13 -13.31 -17.42
CA TYR A 324 -16.97 -13.64 -16.61
C TYR A 324 -16.69 -15.15 -16.56
N GLY A 325 -17.72 -15.99 -16.80
CA GLY A 325 -17.54 -17.42 -17.06
C GLY A 325 -16.72 -17.68 -18.32
N ARG A 326 -17.11 -17.05 -19.45
CA ARG A 326 -16.36 -17.08 -20.70
C ARG A 326 -14.97 -16.48 -20.56
N LEU A 327 -14.82 -15.34 -19.88
CA LEU A 327 -13.51 -14.75 -19.61
C LEU A 327 -12.56 -15.77 -18.97
N VAL A 328 -12.99 -16.40 -17.87
CA VAL A 328 -12.17 -17.38 -17.16
C VAL A 328 -11.85 -18.58 -18.05
N ASN A 329 -12.85 -19.17 -18.68
CA ASN A 329 -12.69 -20.43 -19.38
C ASN A 329 -11.97 -20.26 -20.73
N ASP A 330 -12.34 -19.26 -21.52
CA ASP A 330 -11.75 -19.03 -22.85
C ASP A 330 -10.28 -18.59 -22.72
N VAL A 331 -9.91 -17.79 -21.72
CA VAL A 331 -8.50 -17.45 -21.44
C VAL A 331 -7.68 -18.69 -21.13
N ARG A 332 -8.23 -19.62 -20.34
CA ARG A 332 -7.53 -20.86 -19.96
C ARG A 332 -7.33 -21.80 -21.14
N VAL A 333 -8.36 -21.96 -21.98
CA VAL A 333 -8.34 -22.82 -23.17
C VAL A 333 -7.43 -22.25 -24.25
N ASN A 334 -7.47 -20.94 -24.47
CA ASN A 334 -6.75 -20.26 -25.55
C ASN A 334 -5.43 -19.62 -25.11
N ARG A 335 -4.92 -19.96 -23.91
CA ARG A 335 -3.69 -19.38 -23.36
C ARG A 335 -2.49 -19.39 -24.31
N GLY A 336 -2.40 -20.42 -25.17
CA GLY A 336 -1.31 -20.58 -26.15
C GLY A 336 -1.68 -20.24 -27.60
N GLN A 337 -2.87 -19.69 -27.84
CA GLN A 337 -3.37 -19.44 -29.20
C GLN A 337 -3.25 -17.96 -29.56
N THR A 338 -2.11 -17.55 -30.13
CA THR A 338 -1.84 -16.13 -30.45
C THR A 338 -2.96 -15.47 -31.27
N GLN A 339 -3.44 -16.14 -32.32
CA GLN A 339 -4.49 -15.56 -33.18
C GLN A 339 -5.78 -15.27 -32.41
N TRP A 340 -6.18 -16.15 -31.48
CA TRP A 340 -7.36 -15.91 -30.66
C TRP A 340 -7.24 -14.62 -29.85
N TRP A 341 -6.08 -14.36 -29.25
CA TRP A 341 -5.84 -13.13 -28.47
C TRP A 341 -5.89 -11.88 -29.34
N LEU A 342 -5.32 -11.94 -30.55
CA LEU A 342 -5.37 -10.85 -31.53
C LEU A 342 -6.82 -10.57 -31.96
N ASP A 343 -7.57 -11.62 -32.31
CA ASP A 343 -8.98 -11.53 -32.73
C ASP A 343 -9.86 -10.96 -31.60
N GLN A 344 -9.63 -11.37 -30.35
CA GLN A 344 -10.39 -10.84 -29.21
C GLN A 344 -10.16 -9.35 -28.99
N ARG A 345 -9.01 -8.79 -29.41
CA ARG A 345 -8.66 -7.38 -29.19
C ARG A 345 -9.26 -6.44 -30.25
N GLU A 346 -9.36 -6.88 -31.49
CA GLU A 346 -9.57 -6.03 -32.68
C GLU A 346 -10.71 -5.01 -32.53
N ASN A 347 -11.82 -5.40 -31.90
CA ASN A 347 -13.03 -4.59 -31.76
C ASN A 347 -13.31 -4.09 -30.34
N LEU A 348 -12.34 -4.18 -29.43
CA LEU A 348 -12.51 -3.71 -28.06
C LEU A 348 -12.35 -2.20 -27.95
N THR A 349 -13.19 -1.59 -27.12
CA THR A 349 -12.99 -0.21 -26.67
C THR A 349 -11.76 -0.14 -25.75
N LEU A 350 -11.16 1.03 -25.60
CA LEU A 350 -9.98 1.20 -24.75
C LEU A 350 -10.20 0.72 -23.28
N PRO A 351 -11.33 1.01 -22.60
CA PRO A 351 -11.61 0.43 -21.29
C PRO A 351 -11.68 -1.10 -21.27
N ASP A 352 -12.15 -1.74 -22.34
CA ASP A 352 -12.21 -3.20 -22.46
C ASP A 352 -10.83 -3.80 -22.77
N ARG A 353 -10.00 -3.08 -23.53
CA ARG A 353 -8.61 -3.47 -23.81
C ARG A 353 -7.77 -3.54 -22.54
N SER A 354 -8.05 -2.70 -21.53
CA SER A 354 -7.37 -2.85 -20.23
C SER A 354 -7.68 -4.17 -19.52
N VAL A 355 -8.90 -4.71 -19.67
CA VAL A 355 -9.26 -6.04 -19.15
C VAL A 355 -8.59 -7.15 -19.96
N TRP A 356 -8.55 -7.01 -21.28
CA TRP A 356 -7.81 -7.91 -22.17
C TRP A 356 -6.32 -7.94 -21.84
N ALA A 357 -5.69 -6.77 -21.67
CA ALA A 357 -4.28 -6.64 -21.33
C ALA A 357 -3.95 -7.32 -20.00
N TYR A 358 -4.80 -7.12 -18.98
CA TYR A 358 -4.63 -7.78 -17.68
C TYR A 358 -4.73 -9.31 -17.81
N ALA A 359 -5.74 -9.81 -18.51
CA ALA A 359 -5.93 -11.24 -18.73
C ALA A 359 -4.77 -11.86 -19.54
N LEU A 360 -4.25 -11.14 -20.54
CA LEU A 360 -3.14 -11.57 -21.40
C LEU A 360 -1.88 -11.81 -20.56
N VAL A 361 -1.43 -10.82 -19.78
CA VAL A 361 -0.20 -10.96 -18.97
C VAL A 361 -0.35 -11.98 -17.84
N ALA A 362 -1.57 -12.12 -17.29
CA ALA A 362 -1.85 -13.05 -16.21
C ALA A 362 -1.99 -14.52 -16.66
N GLY A 363 -2.55 -14.75 -17.86
CA GLY A 363 -3.06 -16.07 -18.27
C GLY A 363 -2.46 -16.67 -19.55
N ALA A 364 -2.10 -15.85 -20.56
CA ALA A 364 -1.56 -16.34 -21.83
C ALA A 364 -0.17 -16.95 -21.66
N THR A 365 0.42 -17.68 -22.61
CA THR A 365 1.80 -18.22 -22.55
C THR A 365 2.86 -17.16 -22.86
N PRO A 366 4.16 -17.37 -22.51
CA PRO A 366 5.20 -16.37 -22.80
C PRO A 366 5.24 -15.94 -24.27
N ALA A 367 5.19 -16.90 -25.20
CA ALA A 367 5.21 -16.64 -26.63
C ALA A 367 4.03 -15.79 -27.12
N VAL A 368 2.85 -15.97 -26.51
CA VAL A 368 1.67 -15.15 -26.83
C VAL A 368 1.82 -13.73 -26.29
N VAL A 369 2.32 -13.57 -25.06
CA VAL A 369 2.60 -12.26 -24.47
C VAL A 369 3.63 -11.50 -25.31
N GLU A 370 4.74 -12.16 -25.67
CA GLU A 370 5.78 -11.61 -26.54
C GLU A 370 5.23 -11.13 -27.88
N ALA A 371 4.42 -11.95 -28.55
CA ALA A 371 3.78 -11.59 -29.82
C ALA A 371 2.82 -10.38 -29.72
N CYS A 372 2.32 -10.08 -28.52
CA CYS A 372 1.36 -9.01 -28.27
C CYS A 372 2.01 -7.75 -27.65
N LEU A 373 3.31 -7.73 -27.36
CA LEU A 373 3.97 -6.62 -26.66
C LEU A 373 3.77 -5.25 -27.34
N PRO A 374 3.93 -5.09 -28.67
CA PRO A 374 3.72 -3.78 -29.30
C PRO A 374 2.29 -3.26 -29.11
N MET A 375 1.29 -4.14 -29.26
CA MET A 375 -0.11 -3.78 -29.11
C MET A 375 -0.49 -3.49 -27.65
N LEU A 376 0.15 -4.17 -26.71
CA LEU A 376 0.04 -3.88 -25.29
C LEU A 376 0.61 -2.50 -24.94
N ALA A 377 1.76 -2.13 -25.51
CA ALA A 377 2.36 -0.81 -25.30
C ALA A 377 1.38 0.30 -25.73
N ASP A 378 0.88 0.21 -26.97
CA ASP A 378 -0.09 1.16 -27.53
C ASP A 378 -1.35 1.26 -26.65
N ASP A 379 -1.88 0.12 -26.20
CA ASP A 379 -3.10 0.11 -25.40
C ASP A 379 -2.90 0.72 -24.01
N ILE A 380 -1.77 0.45 -23.35
CA ILE A 380 -1.49 0.97 -22.01
C ILE A 380 -1.20 2.46 -22.05
N GLU A 381 -0.45 2.93 -23.04
CA GLU A 381 -0.16 4.35 -23.23
C GLU A 381 -1.40 5.17 -23.54
N ALA A 382 -2.39 4.58 -24.22
CA ALA A 382 -3.66 5.23 -24.50
C ALA A 382 -4.58 5.33 -23.27
N LEU A 383 -4.32 4.61 -22.17
CA LEU A 383 -5.18 4.62 -20.98
C LEU A 383 -5.09 5.96 -20.23
N GLU A 384 -6.25 6.39 -19.72
CA GLU A 384 -6.29 7.44 -18.70
C GLU A 384 -5.47 7.03 -17.46
N PRO A 385 -4.77 7.97 -16.79
CA PRO A 385 -3.85 7.66 -15.70
C PRO A 385 -4.47 6.80 -14.59
N ASP A 386 -5.72 7.07 -14.19
CA ASP A 386 -6.43 6.32 -13.16
C ASP A 386 -6.69 4.86 -13.56
N ARG A 387 -6.97 4.61 -14.86
CA ARG A 387 -7.20 3.27 -15.38
C ARG A 387 -5.90 2.49 -15.51
N ALA A 388 -4.83 3.14 -15.97
CA ALA A 388 -3.49 2.57 -16.00
C ALA A 388 -3.02 2.19 -14.58
N ALA A 389 -3.23 3.06 -13.60
CA ALA A 389 -2.89 2.77 -12.20
C ALA A 389 -3.66 1.55 -11.67
N VAL A 390 -4.95 1.42 -11.97
CA VAL A 390 -5.75 0.26 -11.56
C VAL A 390 -5.26 -1.03 -12.23
N LEU A 391 -4.95 -1.01 -13.53
CA LEU A 391 -4.37 -2.13 -14.26
C LEU A 391 -3.06 -2.60 -13.60
N LEU A 392 -2.12 -1.67 -13.39
CA LEU A 392 -0.81 -1.95 -12.80
C LEU A 392 -0.93 -2.49 -11.39
N ASN A 393 -1.78 -1.90 -10.53
CA ASN A 393 -1.98 -2.40 -9.17
C ASN A 393 -2.62 -3.80 -9.15
N SER A 394 -3.55 -4.10 -10.07
CA SER A 394 -4.20 -5.43 -10.15
C SER A 394 -3.22 -6.51 -10.62
N SER A 395 -2.43 -6.19 -11.66
CA SER A 395 -1.34 -7.06 -12.12
C SER A 395 -0.29 -7.29 -11.03
N SER A 396 0.12 -6.22 -10.34
CA SER A 396 1.08 -6.28 -9.24
C SER A 396 0.65 -7.24 -8.14
N ARG A 397 -0.58 -7.09 -7.61
CA ARG A 397 -1.16 -7.99 -6.59
C ARG A 397 -1.12 -9.46 -7.03
N LEU A 398 -1.54 -9.72 -8.27
CA LEU A 398 -1.60 -11.09 -8.80
C LEU A 398 -0.20 -11.70 -9.00
N GLY A 399 0.74 -10.88 -9.50
CA GLY A 399 2.14 -11.24 -9.69
C GLY A 399 2.86 -11.54 -8.37
N LEU A 400 2.64 -10.73 -7.33
CA LEU A 400 3.15 -10.93 -5.97
C LEU A 400 2.62 -12.19 -5.31
N ALA A 401 1.36 -12.54 -5.58
CA ALA A 401 0.76 -13.76 -5.05
C ALA A 401 1.27 -15.05 -5.72
N ARG A 402 2.00 -14.96 -6.84
CA ARG A 402 2.35 -16.07 -7.74
C ARG A 402 1.17 -17.00 -8.08
N VAL A 403 -0.03 -16.44 -8.24
CA VAL A 403 -1.18 -17.22 -8.74
C VAL A 403 -0.99 -17.48 -10.23
N SER A 404 -0.60 -16.43 -10.97
CA SER A 404 -0.21 -16.50 -12.37
C SER A 404 1.10 -17.25 -12.56
N ARG A 405 1.30 -17.83 -13.74
CA ARG A 405 2.61 -18.35 -14.16
C ARG A 405 3.68 -17.25 -14.18
N ARG A 406 4.96 -17.65 -14.23
CA ARG A 406 6.09 -16.73 -14.44
C ARG A 406 6.36 -16.46 -15.92
N LEU A 407 6.74 -15.21 -16.21
CA LEU A 407 7.27 -14.76 -17.49
C LEU A 407 8.80 -14.87 -17.51
N PRO A 408 9.41 -15.10 -18.69
CA PRO A 408 10.85 -14.94 -18.87
C PRO A 408 11.27 -13.49 -18.62
N LYS A 409 12.44 -13.31 -18.00
CA LYS A 409 12.96 -11.98 -17.64
C LYS A 409 13.35 -11.15 -18.87
N GLU A 410 13.69 -11.80 -19.97
CA GLU A 410 14.10 -11.18 -21.25
C GLU A 410 12.99 -10.31 -21.84
N LEU A 411 11.73 -10.61 -21.49
CA LEU A 411 10.59 -9.80 -21.90
C LEU A 411 10.59 -8.42 -21.23
N ILE A 412 11.26 -8.23 -20.08
CA ILE A 412 11.38 -6.91 -19.44
C ILE A 412 12.21 -5.98 -20.32
N THR A 413 13.33 -6.47 -20.87
CA THR A 413 14.19 -5.67 -21.76
C THR A 413 13.42 -5.21 -22.99
N THR A 414 12.72 -6.13 -23.66
CA THR A 414 11.90 -5.81 -24.84
C THR A 414 10.77 -4.84 -24.49
N ALA A 415 10.14 -5.02 -23.32
CA ALA A 415 9.08 -4.15 -22.85
C ALA A 415 9.58 -2.73 -22.51
N LEU A 416 10.78 -2.60 -21.94
CA LEU A 416 11.39 -1.30 -21.62
C LEU A 416 11.70 -0.47 -22.87
N GLU A 417 12.09 -1.12 -23.96
CA GLU A 417 12.29 -0.47 -25.26
C GLU A 417 10.99 0.10 -25.85
N LEU A 418 9.83 -0.44 -25.43
CA LEU A 418 8.51 0.01 -25.87
C LEU A 418 7.93 1.06 -24.93
N SER A 419 7.75 0.74 -23.63
CA SER A 419 7.23 1.68 -22.64
C SER A 419 7.46 1.24 -21.19
N LEU A 420 7.60 2.21 -20.27
CA LEU A 420 7.79 1.95 -18.84
C LEU A 420 6.59 1.24 -18.18
N PRO A 421 5.32 1.62 -18.41
CA PRO A 421 4.18 0.89 -17.86
C PRO A 421 4.14 -0.57 -18.30
N LEU A 422 4.48 -0.86 -19.56
CA LEU A 422 4.52 -2.22 -20.08
C LEU A 422 5.62 -3.03 -19.39
N ALA A 423 6.83 -2.47 -19.28
CA ALA A 423 7.92 -3.10 -18.56
C ALA A 423 7.54 -3.48 -17.14
N LEU A 424 6.86 -2.56 -16.43
CA LEU A 424 6.39 -2.82 -15.07
C LEU A 424 5.33 -3.93 -15.03
N LEU A 425 4.36 -3.89 -15.95
CA LEU A 425 3.33 -4.91 -16.08
C LEU A 425 3.94 -6.31 -16.28
N ILE A 426 4.97 -6.43 -17.11
CA ILE A 426 5.71 -7.67 -17.33
C ILE A 426 6.52 -8.06 -16.08
N ALA A 427 7.22 -7.12 -15.47
CA ALA A 427 8.07 -7.35 -14.29
C ALA A 427 7.30 -7.94 -13.09
N HIS A 428 6.02 -7.57 -12.89
CA HIS A 428 5.19 -8.17 -11.84
C HIS A 428 5.11 -9.71 -11.91
N HIS A 429 5.19 -10.26 -13.13
CA HIS A 429 5.05 -11.68 -13.39
C HIS A 429 6.40 -12.38 -13.63
N VAL A 430 7.53 -11.68 -13.47
CA VAL A 430 8.87 -12.28 -13.50
C VAL A 430 9.28 -12.75 -12.10
N ASP A 431 10.13 -13.78 -12.04
CA ASP A 431 10.71 -14.20 -10.77
C ASP A 431 11.90 -13.31 -10.40
N MET A 432 11.62 -12.24 -9.65
CA MET A 432 12.61 -11.23 -9.29
C MET A 432 13.78 -11.81 -8.51
N ASP A 433 13.57 -12.75 -7.59
CA ASP A 433 14.64 -13.32 -6.76
C ASP A 433 15.74 -13.98 -7.63
N HIS A 434 15.36 -14.64 -8.72
CA HIS A 434 16.28 -15.29 -9.64
C HIS A 434 16.80 -14.35 -10.74
N ALA A 435 16.07 -13.29 -11.08
CA ALA A 435 16.40 -12.41 -12.20
C ALA A 435 17.27 -11.21 -11.80
N THR A 436 17.36 -10.86 -10.51
CA THR A 436 17.85 -9.54 -10.09
C THR A 436 19.31 -9.23 -10.46
N SER A 437 20.22 -10.22 -10.44
CA SER A 437 21.62 -10.00 -10.84
C SER A 437 21.73 -9.49 -12.28
N ASP A 438 20.84 -9.96 -13.13
CA ASP A 438 20.87 -9.68 -14.57
C ASP A 438 20.04 -8.42 -14.86
N LEU A 439 18.94 -8.23 -14.11
CA LEU A 439 18.08 -7.06 -14.24
C LEU A 439 18.74 -5.75 -13.81
N ALA A 440 19.76 -5.78 -12.93
CA ALA A 440 20.53 -4.59 -12.57
C ALA A 440 21.24 -3.93 -13.77
N THR A 441 21.43 -4.67 -14.87
CA THR A 441 21.98 -4.12 -16.13
C THR A 441 20.90 -3.53 -17.04
N THR A 442 19.64 -3.91 -16.83
CA THR A 442 18.51 -3.52 -17.68
C THR A 442 17.71 -2.38 -17.05
N VAL A 443 17.39 -2.50 -15.76
CA VAL A 443 16.74 -1.46 -14.96
C VAL A 443 17.85 -0.64 -14.32
N THR A 444 18.18 0.50 -14.92
CA THR A 444 19.18 1.45 -14.41
C THR A 444 18.59 2.31 -13.26
N PRO A 445 19.42 3.09 -12.53
CA PRO A 445 18.90 4.04 -11.54
C PRO A 445 17.85 5.00 -12.11
N GLU A 446 18.05 5.49 -13.33
CA GLU A 446 17.13 6.41 -14.02
C GLU A 446 15.78 5.74 -14.28
N VAL A 447 15.81 4.51 -14.81
CA VAL A 447 14.58 3.72 -15.05
C VAL A 447 13.85 3.45 -13.74
N ALA A 448 14.57 3.07 -12.67
CA ALA A 448 13.96 2.82 -11.37
C ALA A 448 13.32 4.10 -10.78
N LEU A 449 13.99 5.25 -10.95
CA LEU A 449 13.48 6.56 -10.54
C LEU A 449 12.18 6.91 -11.28
N GLU A 450 12.13 6.72 -12.60
CA GLU A 450 10.93 7.00 -13.39
C GLU A 450 9.77 6.05 -13.06
N LEU A 451 10.06 4.77 -12.79
CA LEU A 451 9.06 3.78 -12.40
C LEU A 451 8.44 4.07 -11.02
N ALA A 452 9.13 4.82 -10.15
CA ALA A 452 8.63 5.13 -8.81
C ALA A 452 7.27 5.85 -8.80
N GLN A 453 6.93 6.57 -9.87
CA GLN A 453 5.64 7.26 -10.02
C GLN A 453 4.42 6.32 -9.96
N TYR A 454 4.60 5.02 -10.24
CA TYR A 454 3.53 4.02 -10.21
C TYR A 454 3.25 3.47 -8.79
N GLY A 455 3.90 4.02 -7.76
CA GLY A 455 3.58 3.77 -6.36
C GLY A 455 3.73 2.30 -5.97
N PRO A 456 2.73 1.66 -5.31
CA PRO A 456 2.81 0.27 -4.88
C PRO A 456 3.11 -0.75 -5.99
N ALA A 457 2.64 -0.48 -7.22
CA ALA A 457 2.91 -1.36 -8.35
C ALA A 457 4.41 -1.38 -8.71
N ALA A 458 5.15 -0.31 -8.43
CA ALA A 458 6.58 -0.19 -8.74
C ALA A 458 7.50 -1.02 -7.83
N TRP A 459 6.97 -1.99 -7.07
CA TRP A 459 7.77 -2.83 -6.17
C TRP A 459 8.92 -3.61 -6.86
N PRO A 460 8.84 -4.05 -8.14
CA PRO A 460 9.99 -4.68 -8.80
C PRO A 460 11.15 -3.69 -8.97
N ALA A 461 10.84 -2.44 -9.32
CA ALA A 461 11.84 -1.37 -9.42
C ALA A 461 12.43 -1.03 -8.05
N LEU A 462 11.60 -0.96 -7.01
CA LEU A 462 12.07 -0.77 -5.63
C LEU A 462 13.01 -1.90 -5.18
N TYR A 463 12.71 -3.14 -5.57
CA TYR A 463 13.57 -4.30 -5.28
C TYR A 463 14.93 -4.15 -5.95
N VAL A 464 14.97 -3.82 -7.25
CA VAL A 464 16.22 -3.58 -7.98
C VAL A 464 16.98 -2.39 -7.39
N ALA A 465 16.30 -1.29 -7.08
CA ALA A 465 16.93 -0.11 -6.48
C ALA A 465 17.59 -0.42 -5.13
N GLY A 466 16.93 -1.22 -4.29
CA GLY A 466 17.51 -1.62 -3.02
C GLY A 466 18.76 -2.51 -3.15
N GLN A 467 18.73 -3.47 -4.08
CA GLN A 467 19.90 -4.29 -4.41
C GLN A 467 21.03 -3.46 -5.02
N GLY A 468 20.70 -2.56 -5.96
CA GLY A 468 21.65 -1.65 -6.59
C GLY A 468 22.35 -0.74 -5.58
N LEU A 469 21.60 -0.16 -4.64
CA LEU A 469 22.16 0.65 -3.55
C LEU A 469 23.10 -0.18 -2.67
N TYR A 470 22.73 -1.40 -2.30
CA TYR A 470 23.57 -2.27 -1.48
C TYR A 470 24.88 -2.66 -2.18
N GLN A 471 24.80 -3.00 -3.47
CA GLN A 471 25.94 -3.49 -4.26
C GLN A 471 26.88 -2.38 -4.71
N GLN A 472 26.34 -1.28 -5.24
CA GLN A 472 27.11 -0.22 -5.89
C GLN A 472 27.33 1.00 -4.99
N ARG A 473 26.49 1.19 -3.97
CA ARG A 473 26.60 2.27 -2.98
C ARG A 473 26.69 3.65 -3.65
N SER A 474 25.87 3.90 -4.67
CA SER A 474 25.88 5.14 -5.44
C SER A 474 24.75 6.10 -5.03
N ALA A 475 24.97 7.39 -5.25
CA ALA A 475 23.96 8.44 -5.04
C ALA A 475 22.76 8.28 -5.99
N ASP A 476 22.97 7.76 -7.20
CA ASP A 476 21.89 7.57 -8.18
C ASP A 476 20.88 6.52 -7.71
N TRP A 477 21.36 5.40 -7.15
CA TRP A 477 20.48 4.39 -6.54
C TRP A 477 19.77 4.91 -5.29
N LEU A 478 20.42 5.80 -4.53
CA LEU A 478 19.80 6.46 -3.40
C LEU A 478 18.67 7.41 -3.86
N ALA A 479 18.87 8.14 -4.96
CA ALA A 479 17.86 9.00 -5.56
C ALA A 479 16.66 8.18 -6.09
N ALA A 480 16.92 7.05 -6.74
CA ALA A 480 15.87 6.12 -7.16
C ALA A 480 15.05 5.61 -5.97
N LEU A 481 15.72 5.22 -4.88
CA LEU A 481 15.05 4.80 -3.64
C LEU A 481 14.19 5.92 -3.03
N LYS A 482 14.71 7.16 -3.02
CA LYS A 482 14.00 8.35 -2.53
C LYS A 482 12.73 8.64 -3.32
N ALA A 483 12.75 8.40 -4.65
CA ALA A 483 11.60 8.63 -5.52
C ALA A 483 10.39 7.75 -5.18
N HIS A 484 10.60 6.56 -4.61
CA HIS A 484 9.51 5.70 -4.13
C HIS A 484 8.83 6.23 -2.86
N GLY A 485 9.48 7.16 -2.15
CA GLY A 485 8.91 7.85 -1.01
C GLY A 485 8.79 7.03 0.29
N PRO A 486 8.24 7.64 1.35
CA PRO A 486 8.22 7.06 2.69
C PRO A 486 7.19 5.96 2.93
N ASP A 487 6.16 5.89 2.09
CA ASP A 487 5.10 4.87 2.17
C ASP A 487 5.45 3.60 1.40
N ALA A 488 6.53 3.63 0.60
CA ALA A 488 7.01 2.43 -0.06
C ALA A 488 7.34 1.37 1.01
N ALA A 489 6.93 0.15 0.72
CA ALA A 489 7.19 -1.00 1.57
C ALA A 489 7.70 -2.14 0.70
N GLY A 490 8.61 -2.93 1.28
CA GLY A 490 9.31 -3.98 0.55
C GLY A 490 10.64 -3.53 -0.01
N GLY A 491 11.09 -4.25 -1.04
CA GLY A 491 12.44 -4.13 -1.58
C GLY A 491 13.47 -4.83 -0.71
N VAL A 492 14.74 -4.69 -1.08
CA VAL A 492 15.86 -5.31 -0.38
C VAL A 492 16.60 -4.25 0.43
N ALA A 493 16.28 -4.15 1.73
CA ALA A 493 16.96 -3.25 2.66
C ALA A 493 18.07 -4.01 3.39
N LEU A 494 19.31 -3.83 2.93
CA LEU A 494 20.49 -4.51 3.47
C LEU A 494 21.56 -3.49 3.93
N GLY A 495 22.27 -3.84 5.00
CA GLY A 495 23.38 -3.06 5.54
C GLY A 495 24.62 -3.93 5.82
N PRO A 496 25.70 -3.34 6.38
CA PRO A 496 25.80 -1.93 6.76
C PRO A 496 25.96 -1.00 5.53
N LEU A 497 25.47 0.23 5.66
CA LEU A 497 25.61 1.30 4.67
C LEU A 497 26.83 2.19 4.95
N PRO A 498 27.41 2.82 3.91
CA PRO A 498 28.38 3.91 4.06
C PRO A 498 27.87 5.06 4.93
N GLN A 499 28.78 5.80 5.56
CA GLN A 499 28.43 6.87 6.50
C GLN A 499 27.75 8.07 5.82
N ASP A 500 28.16 8.43 4.62
CA ASP A 500 27.58 9.48 3.79
C ASP A 500 26.13 9.15 3.38
N ILE A 501 25.90 7.93 2.88
CA ILE A 501 24.55 7.45 2.53
C ILE A 501 23.66 7.38 3.77
N SER A 502 24.19 6.86 4.88
CA SER A 502 23.45 6.78 6.14
C SER A 502 23.07 8.18 6.63
N ALA A 503 23.99 9.14 6.57
CA ALA A 503 23.73 10.53 6.97
C ALA A 503 22.64 11.17 6.11
N GLU A 504 22.66 10.98 4.79
CA GLU A 504 21.63 11.55 3.91
C GLU A 504 20.24 10.99 4.22
N ILE A 505 20.11 9.67 4.44
CA ILE A 505 18.84 9.04 4.82
C ILE A 505 18.34 9.57 6.16
N LEU A 506 19.23 9.72 7.15
CA LEU A 506 18.88 10.18 8.50
C LEU A 506 18.54 11.68 8.55
N GLN A 507 19.09 12.50 7.65
CA GLN A 507 18.75 13.92 7.50
C GLN A 507 17.40 14.14 6.82
N CYS A 508 16.99 13.24 5.92
CA CYS A 508 15.72 13.32 5.18
C CYS A 508 14.82 12.08 5.38
N PRO A 509 14.55 11.61 6.61
CA PRO A 509 13.98 10.29 6.86
C PRO A 509 12.53 10.17 6.38
N ALA A 510 11.83 11.29 6.24
CA ALA A 510 10.49 11.38 5.68
C ALA A 510 10.44 11.21 4.15
N SER A 511 11.59 11.09 3.47
CA SER A 511 11.65 10.85 2.02
C SER A 511 11.93 9.39 1.64
N PHE A 512 12.36 8.56 2.60
CA PHE A 512 12.79 7.19 2.33
C PHE A 512 11.85 6.16 2.96
N PRO A 513 11.78 4.92 2.45
CA PRO A 513 11.06 3.83 3.12
C PRO A 513 11.58 3.59 4.55
N LEU A 514 10.68 3.24 5.48
CA LEU A 514 11.04 3.09 6.92
C LEU A 514 12.14 2.05 7.17
N GLN A 515 12.16 0.98 6.37
CA GLN A 515 13.16 -0.09 6.47
C GLN A 515 14.58 0.45 6.19
N TRP A 516 14.72 1.38 5.26
CA TRP A 516 16.01 2.00 4.95
C TRP A 516 16.45 3.01 6.00
N VAL A 517 15.50 3.71 6.63
CA VAL A 517 15.81 4.55 7.80
C VAL A 517 16.34 3.70 8.95
N GLU A 518 15.77 2.52 9.19
CA GLU A 518 16.26 1.57 10.20
C GLU A 518 17.65 1.02 9.87
N VAL A 519 17.90 0.65 8.61
CA VAL A 519 19.23 0.20 8.16
C VAL A 519 20.27 1.32 8.29
N ALA A 520 19.94 2.55 7.90
CA ALA A 520 20.83 3.70 8.03
C ALA A 520 21.15 4.01 9.51
N GLU A 521 20.14 3.98 10.38
CA GLU A 521 20.32 4.16 11.82
C GLU A 521 21.22 3.07 12.41
N THR A 522 20.95 1.81 12.09
CA THR A 522 21.76 0.67 12.56
C THR A 522 23.21 0.78 12.09
N SER A 523 23.41 1.14 10.82
CA SER A 523 24.75 1.31 10.22
C SER A 523 25.53 2.43 10.90
N ARG A 524 24.87 3.57 11.14
CA ARG A 524 25.45 4.73 11.85
C ARG A 524 25.86 4.33 13.27
N SER A 525 24.92 3.75 14.03
CA SER A 525 25.12 3.32 15.43
C SER A 525 26.24 2.29 15.57
N GLN A 526 26.38 1.34 14.63
CA GLN A 526 27.45 0.34 14.64
C GLN A 526 28.82 0.91 14.25
N SER A 527 28.84 1.94 13.39
CA SER A 527 30.08 2.58 12.97
C SER A 527 30.67 3.52 14.03
N HIS A 528 29.84 3.98 14.97
CA HIS A 528 30.27 4.84 16.05
C HIS A 528 30.86 4.01 17.20
N VAL A 529 32.12 4.28 17.55
CA VAL A 529 32.80 3.66 18.70
C VAL A 529 32.84 4.68 19.82
N GLU A 530 32.06 4.43 20.88
CA GLU A 530 32.15 5.23 22.10
C GLU A 530 33.54 5.03 22.74
N PRO A 531 34.25 6.12 23.09
CA PRO A 531 35.50 5.98 23.83
C PRO A 531 35.21 5.29 25.17
N PRO A 532 36.14 4.45 25.67
CA PRO A 532 35.93 3.76 26.94
C PRO A 532 35.59 4.76 28.05
N LEU A 533 34.61 4.42 28.90
CA LEU A 533 34.19 5.25 30.04
C LEU A 533 35.38 5.71 30.90
N LEU A 534 36.39 4.85 31.07
CA LEU A 534 37.63 5.15 31.79
C LEU A 534 38.40 6.33 31.18
N THR A 535 38.37 6.48 29.86
CA THR A 535 39.04 7.54 29.11
C THR A 535 38.28 8.87 29.21
N LEU A 536 36.95 8.81 29.32
CA LEU A 536 36.08 9.98 29.47
C LEU A 536 35.95 10.48 30.92
N ALA A 537 36.05 9.58 31.90
CA ALA A 537 35.84 9.89 33.31
C ALA A 537 37.06 10.54 34.01
N GLY A 538 38.22 10.60 33.35
CA GLY A 538 39.44 11.15 33.95
C GLY A 538 39.74 10.50 35.31
N THR A 539 39.97 11.30 36.35
CA THR A 539 40.29 10.83 37.71
C THR A 539 39.07 10.42 38.56
N TRP A 540 37.84 10.44 38.03
CA TRP A 540 36.63 10.15 38.84
C TRP A 540 36.53 8.71 39.35
N PHE A 541 37.25 7.78 38.72
CA PHE A 541 37.36 6.38 39.15
C PHE A 541 38.77 6.03 39.65
N ALA A 542 39.63 7.03 39.88
CA ALA A 542 40.93 6.85 40.49
C ALA A 542 40.83 7.16 42.00
N ASP A 543 40.12 6.29 42.72
CA ASP A 543 40.20 6.12 44.17
C ASP A 543 40.02 4.64 44.53
#